data_AF-A0A426YWV0-F1
#
_entry.id   AF-A0A426YWV0-F1
#
_cell.length_a   1.000
_cell.length_b   1.000
_cell.length_c   1.000
_cell.angle_alpha   90.00
_cell.angle_beta   90.00
_cell.angle_gamma   90.00
#
_symmetry.space_group_name_H-M   'P 1'
#
loop_
_entity.id
_entity.type
_entity.pdbx_description
1 polymer ?
#
loop_
_entity_poly.entity_id
_entity_poly.type
_entity_poly.pdbx_seq_one_letter_code
_entity_poly.pdbx_strand_id
1 'polypeptide(L)'
;MDQLRAELRSSKNRRNNLKQEVTTLSSNLHVSRRALIDQAAALLEKELKVEGPKAMTTYKASRGFKSSLENMGCISYEFRYCMTLKRYRAKHPEAEVEVDPFAECPEDGNVTMDLCQPFDDSTPTEK
;
A
#
# COMPACT_ATOMS: atom_id res chain seq x y z
N MET A 1 -24.86 -9.44 66.47
CA MET A 1 -23.56 -9.03 65.88
C MET A 1 -22.87 -10.16 65.11
N ASP A 2 -23.03 -11.43 65.49
CA ASP A 2 -22.26 -12.52 64.87
C ASP A 2 -22.78 -13.01 63.51
N GLN A 3 -24.10 -12.97 63.30
CA GLN A 3 -24.72 -13.29 62.00
C GLN A 3 -24.25 -12.37 60.88
N LEU A 4 -24.28 -11.05 61.10
CA LEU A 4 -23.79 -10.05 60.13
C LEU A 4 -22.30 -10.26 59.79
N ARG A 5 -21.49 -10.69 60.76
CA ARG A 5 -20.07 -11.02 60.53
C ARG A 5 -19.89 -12.29 59.69
N ALA A 6 -20.73 -13.29 59.88
CA ALA A 6 -20.71 -14.52 59.09
C ALA A 6 -21.15 -14.26 57.64
N GLU A 7 -22.22 -13.50 57.43
CA GLU A 7 -22.70 -13.10 56.10
C GLU A 7 -21.66 -12.26 55.33
N LEU A 8 -20.99 -11.32 56.01
CA LEU A 8 -19.91 -10.54 55.41
C LEU A 8 -18.73 -11.42 54.99
N ARG A 9 -18.36 -12.44 55.78
CA ARG A 9 -17.32 -13.41 55.39
C ARG A 9 -17.74 -14.23 54.18
N SER A 10 -18.97 -14.75 54.19
CA SER A 10 -19.52 -15.51 53.06
C SER A 10 -19.51 -14.69 51.76
N SER A 11 -19.98 -13.43 51.82
CA SER A 11 -19.98 -12.50 50.69
C SER A 11 -18.57 -12.17 50.19
N LYS A 12 -17.60 -11.97 51.11
CA LYS A 12 -16.18 -11.77 50.75
C LYS A 12 -15.60 -12.99 50.03
N ASN A 13 -15.88 -14.20 50.51
CA ASN A 13 -15.42 -15.43 49.88
C ASN A 13 -16.02 -15.61 48.49
N ARG A 14 -17.33 -15.37 48.33
CA ARG A 14 -18.00 -15.44 47.03
C ARG A 14 -17.42 -14.45 46.03
N ARG A 15 -17.12 -13.22 46.47
CA ARG A 15 -16.47 -12.20 45.62
C ARG A 15 -15.08 -12.64 45.17
N ASN A 16 -14.28 -13.21 46.07
CA ASN A 16 -12.94 -13.68 45.75
C ASN A 16 -12.98 -14.85 44.75
N ASN A 17 -13.92 -15.78 44.93
CA ASN A 17 -14.12 -16.90 44.01
C ASN A 17 -14.53 -16.41 42.61
N LEU A 18 -15.52 -15.51 42.52
CA LEU A 18 -15.94 -14.95 41.24
C LEU A 18 -14.79 -14.17 40.56
N LYS A 19 -13.98 -13.44 41.33
CA LYS A 19 -12.81 -12.74 40.80
C LYS A 19 -11.80 -13.73 40.18
N GLN A 20 -11.57 -14.86 40.84
CA GLN A 20 -10.70 -15.92 40.32
C GLN A 20 -11.28 -16.54 39.05
N GLU A 21 -12.58 -16.81 39.01
CA GLU A 21 -13.25 -17.36 37.84
C GLU A 21 -13.14 -16.41 36.63
N VAL A 22 -13.40 -15.11 36.83
CA VAL A 22 -13.23 -14.10 35.77
C VAL A 22 -11.80 -14.05 35.25
N THR A 23 -10.80 -14.14 36.13
CA THR A 23 -9.39 -14.17 35.68
C THR A 23 -9.07 -15.41 34.85
N THR A 24 -9.59 -16.57 35.23
CA THR A 24 -9.41 -17.82 34.48
C THR A 24 -10.10 -17.75 33.13
N LEU A 25 -11.36 -17.32 33.08
CA LEU A 25 -12.13 -17.17 31.84
C LEU A 25 -11.47 -16.17 30.88
N SER A 26 -10.98 -15.04 31.40
CA SER A 26 -10.28 -14.04 30.60
C SER A 26 -9.01 -14.59 29.97
N SER A 27 -8.25 -15.39 30.73
CA SER A 27 -7.02 -16.03 30.25
C SER A 27 -7.32 -17.05 29.15
N ASN A 28 -8.34 -17.89 29.35
CA ASN A 28 -8.78 -18.86 28.36
C ASN A 28 -9.29 -18.19 27.07
N LEU A 29 -10.12 -17.16 27.20
CA LEU A 29 -10.62 -16.39 26.06
C LEU A 29 -9.46 -15.79 25.26
N HIS A 30 -8.44 -15.25 25.92
CA HIS A 30 -7.27 -14.70 25.26
C HIS A 30 -6.51 -15.78 24.45
N VAL A 31 -6.30 -16.96 25.04
CA VAL A 31 -5.64 -18.08 24.36
C VAL A 31 -6.45 -18.56 23.16
N SER A 32 -7.77 -18.77 23.32
CA SER A 32 -8.64 -19.18 22.21
C SER A 32 -8.71 -18.13 21.11
N ARG A 33 -8.81 -16.85 21.46
CA ARG A 33 -8.75 -15.74 20.49
C ARG A 33 -7.44 -15.74 19.73
N ARG A 34 -6.32 -15.97 20.41
CA ARG A 34 -5.01 -16.03 19.77
C ARG A 34 -4.93 -17.17 18.76
N ALA A 35 -5.38 -18.36 19.15
CA ALA A 35 -5.42 -19.52 18.26
C ALA A 35 -6.27 -19.27 17.00
N LEU A 36 -7.43 -18.61 17.14
CA LEU A 36 -8.27 -18.23 16.00
C LEU A 36 -7.58 -17.24 15.07
N ILE A 37 -6.87 -16.23 15.62
CA ILE A 37 -6.11 -15.27 14.83
C ILE A 37 -4.99 -15.96 14.06
N ASP A 38 -4.23 -16.84 14.73
CA ASP A 38 -3.12 -17.55 14.11
C ASP A 38 -3.63 -18.50 13.00
N GLN A 39 -4.76 -19.17 13.22
CA GLN A 39 -5.42 -19.99 12.20
C GLN A 39 -5.89 -19.16 10.99
N ALA A 40 -6.55 -18.02 11.23
CA ALA A 40 -7.00 -17.12 10.18
C ALA A 40 -5.83 -16.57 9.36
N ALA A 41 -4.73 -16.18 10.02
CA ALA A 41 -3.52 -15.73 9.36
C ALA A 41 -2.90 -16.83 8.49
N ALA A 42 -2.84 -18.07 8.99
CA ALA A 42 -2.32 -19.20 8.22
C ALA A 42 -3.18 -19.55 6.99
N LEU A 43 -4.50 -19.40 7.08
CA LEU A 43 -5.40 -19.57 5.93
C LEU A 43 -5.17 -18.48 4.88
N LEU A 44 -5.12 -17.22 5.30
CA LEU A 44 -4.84 -16.09 4.41
C LEU A 44 -3.47 -16.23 3.74
N GLU A 45 -2.44 -16.64 4.48
CA GLU A 45 -1.10 -16.85 3.92
C GLU A 45 -1.10 -17.93 2.83
N LYS A 46 -1.83 -19.03 3.03
CA LYS A 46 -1.98 -20.09 2.03
C LYS A 46 -2.66 -19.58 0.76
N GLU A 47 -3.74 -18.81 0.91
CA GLU A 47 -4.46 -18.23 -0.22
C GLU A 47 -3.58 -17.22 -0.98
N LEU A 48 -2.90 -16.32 -0.26
CA LEU A 48 -1.99 -15.34 -0.84
C LEU A 48 -0.79 -15.99 -1.55
N LYS A 49 -0.30 -17.14 -1.10
CA LYS A 49 0.76 -17.88 -1.81
C LYS A 49 0.33 -18.40 -3.17
N VAL A 50 -0.97 -18.66 -3.35
CA VAL A 50 -1.53 -19.13 -4.63
C VAL A 50 -1.94 -17.95 -5.51
N GLU A 51 -2.68 -16.99 -4.95
CA GLU A 51 -3.28 -15.92 -5.73
C GLU A 51 -2.37 -14.71 -5.89
N GLY A 52 -1.47 -14.46 -4.93
CA GLY A 52 -0.51 -13.36 -4.98
C GLY A 52 0.36 -13.38 -6.23
N PRO A 53 1.01 -14.50 -6.60
CA PRO A 53 1.79 -14.58 -7.84
C PRO A 53 0.94 -14.34 -9.08
N LYS A 54 -0.30 -14.85 -9.13
CA LYS A 54 -1.20 -14.64 -10.27
C LYS A 54 -1.57 -13.17 -10.42
N ALA A 55 -2.04 -12.54 -9.34
CA ALA A 55 -2.36 -11.11 -9.29
C ALA A 55 -1.15 -10.24 -9.66
N MET A 56 0.06 -10.63 -9.23
CA MET A 56 1.30 -9.94 -9.60
C MET A 56 1.60 -10.09 -11.09
N THR A 57 1.43 -11.28 -11.66
CA THR A 57 1.65 -11.50 -13.10
C THR A 57 0.65 -10.75 -13.96
N THR A 58 -0.63 -10.73 -13.58
CA THR A 58 -1.66 -9.98 -14.30
C THR A 58 -1.42 -8.47 -14.20
N TYR A 59 -1.04 -7.97 -13.02
CA TYR A 59 -0.67 -6.58 -12.83
C TYR A 59 0.54 -6.19 -13.69
N LYS A 60 1.60 -6.99 -13.71
CA LYS A 60 2.79 -6.73 -14.54
C LYS A 60 2.52 -6.78 -16.04
N ALA A 61 1.56 -7.61 -16.47
CA ALA A 61 1.13 -7.66 -17.86
C ALA A 61 0.19 -6.51 -18.24
N SER A 62 -0.35 -5.78 -17.25
CA SER A 62 -1.27 -4.67 -17.51
C SER A 62 -0.57 -3.54 -18.24
N ARG A 63 -1.33 -2.88 -19.11
CA ARG A 63 -0.87 -1.69 -19.83
C ARG A 63 -0.44 -0.57 -18.89
N GLY A 64 -1.18 -0.35 -17.80
CA GLY A 64 -0.86 0.68 -16.82
C GLY A 64 0.51 0.47 -16.15
N PHE A 65 0.88 -0.79 -15.91
CA PHE A 65 2.24 -1.09 -15.43
C PHE A 65 3.30 -0.76 -16.49
N LYS A 66 3.09 -1.15 -17.75
CA LYS A 66 4.01 -0.84 -18.84
C LYS A 66 4.19 0.67 -19.04
N SER A 67 3.11 1.45 -19.10
CA SER A 67 3.18 2.90 -19.23
C SER A 67 3.84 3.57 -18.03
N SER A 68 3.64 3.03 -16.81
CA SER A 68 4.34 3.53 -15.62
C SER A 68 5.86 3.34 -15.71
N LEU A 69 6.32 2.23 -16.30
CA LEU A 69 7.76 1.99 -16.53
C LEU A 69 8.33 2.97 -17.55
N GLU A 70 7.63 3.20 -18.65
CA GLU A 70 8.01 4.17 -19.69
C GLU A 70 8.11 5.58 -19.10
N ASN A 71 7.09 6.01 -18.35
CA ASN A 71 7.08 7.31 -17.68
C ASN A 71 8.20 7.46 -16.64
N MET A 72 8.49 6.42 -15.84
CA MET A 72 9.62 6.45 -14.92
C MET A 72 10.96 6.63 -15.65
N GLY A 73 11.11 6.01 -16.83
CA GLY A 73 12.25 6.21 -17.71
C GLY A 73 12.42 7.68 -18.10
N CYS A 74 11.36 8.29 -18.63
CA CYS A 74 11.33 9.71 -19.02
C CYS A 74 11.68 10.64 -17.85
N ILE A 75 10.98 10.50 -16.72
CA ILE A 75 11.21 11.33 -15.52
C ILE A 75 12.66 11.21 -15.04
N SER A 76 13.24 10.00 -15.05
CA SER A 76 14.63 9.79 -14.64
C SER A 76 15.65 10.42 -15.59
N TYR A 77 15.33 10.47 -16.89
CA TYR A 77 16.16 11.10 -17.90
C TYR A 77 16.08 12.62 -17.79
N GLU A 78 14.87 13.17 -17.74
CA GLU A 78 14.59 14.60 -17.55
C GLU A 78 15.27 15.15 -16.30
N PHE A 79 15.16 14.43 -15.18
CA PHE A 79 15.79 14.85 -13.94
C PHE A 79 17.33 14.92 -14.08
N ARG A 80 17.93 13.91 -14.71
CA ARG A 80 19.38 13.88 -14.96
C ARG A 80 19.79 15.02 -15.89
N TYR A 81 19.05 15.22 -16.98
CA TYR A 81 19.28 16.30 -17.92
C TYR A 81 19.24 17.66 -17.22
N CYS A 82 18.15 17.97 -16.51
CA CYS A 82 17.98 19.19 -15.73
C CYS A 82 19.16 19.44 -14.77
N MET A 83 19.60 18.41 -14.06
CA MET A 83 20.72 18.51 -13.13
C MET A 83 22.06 18.75 -13.84
N THR A 84 22.30 18.06 -14.96
CA THR A 84 23.51 18.28 -15.77
C THR A 84 23.55 19.68 -16.36
N LEU A 85 22.41 20.18 -16.86
CA LEU A 85 22.25 21.51 -17.41
C LEU A 85 22.53 22.61 -16.37
N LYS A 86 21.94 22.48 -15.18
CA LYS A 86 22.21 23.42 -14.06
C LYS A 86 23.70 23.47 -13.71
N ARG A 87 24.36 22.31 -13.65
CA ARG A 87 25.81 22.24 -13.37
C ARG A 87 26.64 22.84 -14.49
N TYR A 88 26.26 22.60 -15.74
CA TYR A 88 26.94 23.16 -16.90
C TYR A 88 26.85 24.69 -16.91
N ARG A 89 25.65 25.25 -16.74
CA ARG A 89 25.43 26.71 -16.66
C ARG A 89 26.20 27.35 -15.51
N ALA A 90 26.28 26.68 -14.36
CA ALA A 90 27.07 27.18 -13.23
C ALA A 90 28.58 27.26 -13.52
N LYS A 91 29.11 26.38 -14.40
CA LYS A 91 30.52 26.38 -14.80
C LYS A 91 30.81 27.28 -16.00
N HIS A 92 29.83 27.46 -16.87
CA HIS A 92 29.95 28.23 -18.11
C HIS A 92 28.78 29.20 -18.24
N PRO A 93 28.81 30.35 -17.52
CA PRO A 93 27.69 31.30 -17.50
C PRO A 93 27.41 31.96 -18.85
N GLU A 94 28.40 32.00 -19.74
CA GLU A 94 28.32 32.65 -21.06
C GLU A 94 28.00 31.66 -22.18
N ALA A 95 27.87 30.37 -21.88
CA ALA A 95 27.52 29.37 -22.87
C ALA A 95 26.01 29.41 -23.15
N GLU A 96 25.64 29.74 -24.39
CA GLU A 96 24.29 29.53 -24.90
C GLU A 96 24.02 28.02 -24.97
N VAL A 97 22.98 27.57 -24.26
CA VAL A 97 22.46 26.22 -24.39
C VAL A 97 21.16 26.30 -25.15
N GLU A 98 21.00 25.42 -26.14
CA GLU A 98 19.76 25.21 -26.89
C GLU A 98 18.55 25.07 -25.94
N VAL A 99 17.37 25.46 -26.44
CA VAL A 99 16.11 25.42 -25.68
C VAL A 99 15.94 24.03 -25.07
N ASP A 100 15.63 23.99 -23.78
CA ASP A 100 15.39 22.74 -23.06
C ASP A 100 14.31 21.94 -23.82
N PRO A 101 14.64 20.76 -24.37
CA PRO A 101 13.67 19.96 -25.13
C PRO A 101 12.51 19.44 -24.28
N PHE A 102 12.56 19.66 -22.95
CA PHE A 102 11.49 19.35 -22.00
C PHE A 102 10.81 20.60 -21.43
N ALA A 103 11.21 21.80 -21.83
CA ALA A 103 10.44 22.99 -21.52
C ALA A 103 9.09 22.91 -22.22
N GLU A 104 8.02 23.20 -21.48
CA GLU A 104 6.66 23.27 -22.01
C GLU A 104 6.63 24.30 -23.15
N CYS A 105 6.56 23.81 -24.39
CA CYS A 105 6.46 24.68 -25.56
C CYS A 105 5.14 25.44 -25.49
N PRO A 106 5.11 26.77 -25.60
CA PRO A 106 3.85 27.53 -25.61
C PRO A 106 2.98 27.15 -26.82
N GLU A 107 3.57 26.61 -27.89
CA GLU A 107 2.85 26.00 -29.01
C GLU A 107 2.20 24.65 -28.66
N ASP A 108 2.71 23.90 -27.69
CA ASP A 108 2.07 22.67 -27.18
C ASP A 108 0.98 22.98 -26.14
N GLY A 109 0.91 24.21 -25.61
CA GLY A 109 -0.14 24.64 -24.68
C GLY A 109 -1.54 24.71 -25.32
N ASN A 110 -1.62 24.73 -26.65
CA ASN A 110 -2.87 24.60 -27.41
C ASN A 110 -3.18 23.14 -27.81
N VAL A 111 -2.22 22.23 -27.63
CA VAL A 111 -2.38 20.79 -27.81
C VAL A 111 -2.98 20.25 -26.52
N THR A 112 -4.32 20.20 -26.47
CA THR A 112 -5.03 19.47 -25.42
C THR A 112 -4.60 18.01 -25.46
N MET A 113 -3.67 17.62 -24.58
CA MET A 113 -3.36 16.23 -24.29
C MET A 113 -4.57 15.65 -23.56
N ASP A 114 -5.40 14.90 -24.30
CA ASP A 114 -6.56 14.21 -23.75
C ASP A 114 -6.08 13.17 -22.73
N LEU A 115 -6.17 13.52 -21.44
CA LEU A 115 -5.85 12.64 -20.31
C LEU A 115 -6.71 11.38 -20.29
N CYS A 116 -7.76 11.33 -21.12
CA CYS A 116 -8.72 10.24 -21.23
C CYS A 116 -8.89 9.75 -22.66
N GLN A 117 -7.86 9.83 -23.52
CA GLN A 117 -7.95 9.22 -24.83
C GLN A 117 -8.11 7.70 -24.66
N PRO A 118 -9.29 7.12 -24.93
CA PRO A 118 -9.47 5.69 -24.77
C PRO A 118 -8.68 5.02 -25.88
N PHE A 119 -7.86 4.06 -25.50
CA PHE A 119 -7.17 3.28 -26.50
C PHE A 119 -8.17 2.35 -27.20
N ASP A 120 -8.09 2.30 -28.53
CA ASP A 120 -8.86 1.36 -29.33
C ASP A 120 -8.29 -0.05 -29.11
N ASP A 121 -8.95 -0.80 -28.23
CA ASP A 121 -8.64 -2.21 -27.91
C ASP A 121 -9.24 -3.17 -28.94
N SER A 122 -9.68 -2.68 -30.11
CA SER A 122 -10.16 -3.54 -31.21
C SER A 122 -9.00 -4.40 -31.73
N THR A 123 -9.09 -5.71 -31.51
CA THR A 123 -8.22 -6.67 -32.18
C THR A 123 -8.41 -6.57 -33.69
N PRO A 124 -7.35 -6.50 -34.52
CA PRO A 124 -7.52 -6.49 -35.96
C PRO A 124 -8.19 -7.79 -36.39
N THR A 125 -9.36 -7.69 -37.03
CA THR A 125 -10.02 -8.86 -37.62
C THR A 125 -9.20 -9.32 -38.82
N GLU A 126 -8.53 -10.47 -38.68
CA GLU A 126 -7.85 -11.13 -39.81
C GLU A 126 -8.89 -11.54 -40.88
N LYS A 127 -8.62 -11.19 -42.14
CA LYS A 127 -9.27 -11.71 -43.34
C LYS A 127 -8.35 -12.71 -44.02
#